data_AF-A0A1F3ZJC9-F1
#
_entry.id   AF-A0A1F3ZJC9-F1
#
_cell.length_a   1.000
_cell.length_b   1.000
_cell.length_c   1.000
_cell.angle_alpha   90.00
_cell.angle_beta   90.00
_cell.angle_gamma   90.00
#
_symmetry.space_group_name_H-M   'P 1'
#
loop_
_entity.id
_entity.type
_entity.pdbx_description
1 polymer ?
#
loop_
_entity_poly.entity_id
_entity_poly.type
_entity_poly.pdbx_seq_one_letter_code
_entity_poly.pdbx_strand_id
1 'polypeptide(L)'
;MDYSDIIVQISVLVIPVLFAITLHEAAHGYVAKYFGDLTAYQAGRISLNPLRHIDPIGTILVPLVVYFSTAAAGQGFLFGWAKPVPVNFARLRHPKKDMFWVAAAGPAANLLMAVVWIWIANGAMKTGGGTASTWFYAMSQAGILINVVLMVLNLFPLPPLDG
;
A
#
# COMPACT_ATOMS: atom_id res chain seq x y z
N MET A 1 -25.87 -9.43 10.61
CA MET A 1 -24.88 -9.86 9.61
C MET A 1 -24.21 -11.10 10.15
N ASP A 2 -24.01 -12.12 9.32
CA ASP A 2 -23.23 -13.30 9.71
C ASP A 2 -21.75 -12.90 9.88
N TYR A 3 -21.05 -13.50 10.85
CA TYR A 3 -19.64 -13.23 11.10
C TYR A 3 -18.77 -13.60 9.89
N SER A 4 -19.19 -14.61 9.14
CA SER A 4 -18.55 -15.06 7.90
C SER A 4 -18.50 -13.95 6.84
N ASP A 5 -19.60 -13.23 6.62
CA ASP A 5 -19.70 -12.15 5.64
C ASP A 5 -18.78 -10.96 6.00
N ILE A 6 -18.69 -10.63 7.29
CA ILE A 6 -17.82 -9.56 7.77
C ILE A 6 -16.35 -9.91 7.52
N ILE A 7 -15.93 -11.15 7.82
CA ILE A 7 -14.56 -11.61 7.58
C ILE A 7 -14.21 -11.53 6.10
N VAL A 8 -15.13 -11.96 5.23
CA VAL A 8 -14.97 -11.89 3.77
C VAL A 8 -14.81 -10.43 3.31
N GLN A 9 -15.67 -9.52 3.75
CA GLN A 9 -15.59 -8.10 3.38
C GLN A 9 -14.29 -7.45 3.87
N ILE A 10 -13.87 -7.74 5.09
CA ILE A 10 -12.60 -7.22 5.63
C ILE A 10 -11.42 -7.74 4.83
N SER A 11 -11.39 -9.04 4.49
CA SER A 11 -10.29 -9.64 3.74
C SER A 11 -10.10 -9.03 2.33
N VAL A 12 -11.20 -8.69 1.66
CA VAL A 12 -11.23 -8.04 0.34
C VAL A 12 -10.51 -6.68 0.35
N LEU A 13 -10.58 -5.96 1.48
CA LEU A 13 -9.96 -4.64 1.64
C LEU A 13 -8.56 -4.71 2.26
N VAL A 14 -8.39 -5.48 3.32
CA VAL A 14 -7.15 -5.50 4.11
C VAL A 14 -6.00 -6.10 3.32
N ILE A 15 -6.23 -7.20 2.59
CA ILE A 15 -5.16 -7.89 1.86
C ILE A 15 -4.52 -6.94 0.82
N PRO A 16 -5.27 -6.28 -0.07
CA PRO A 16 -4.65 -5.38 -1.03
C PRO A 16 -3.98 -4.15 -0.41
N VAL A 17 -4.53 -3.58 0.68
CA VAL A 17 -3.89 -2.46 1.40
C VAL A 17 -2.53 -2.88 1.94
N LEU A 18 -2.45 -4.03 2.60
CA LEU A 18 -1.20 -4.54 3.16
C LEU A 18 -0.15 -4.75 2.07
N PHE A 19 -0.52 -5.36 0.94
CA PHE A 19 0.40 -5.55 -0.18
C PHE A 19 0.85 -4.22 -0.78
N ALA A 20 -0.07 -3.27 -1.00
CA ALA A 20 0.24 -1.97 -1.60
C ALA A 20 1.27 -1.23 -0.75
N ILE A 21 1.00 -1.05 0.54
CA ILE A 21 1.90 -0.35 1.46
C ILE A 21 3.25 -1.07 1.57
N THR A 22 3.23 -2.39 1.77
CA THR A 22 4.47 -3.14 2.03
C THR A 22 5.40 -3.12 0.82
N LEU A 23 4.86 -3.30 -0.39
CA LEU A 23 5.68 -3.28 -1.59
C LEU A 23 6.15 -1.87 -1.92
N HIS A 24 5.32 -0.85 -1.72
CA HIS A 24 5.67 0.56 -1.88
C HIS A 24 6.88 0.94 -1.02
N GLU A 25 6.81 0.67 0.29
CA GLU A 25 7.88 0.96 1.23
C GLU A 25 9.13 0.12 0.98
N ALA A 26 8.96 -1.16 0.64
CA ALA A 26 10.08 -2.02 0.27
C ALA A 26 10.79 -1.52 -1.00
N ALA A 27 10.05 -0.96 -1.97
CA ALA A 27 10.62 -0.39 -3.19
C ALA A 27 11.46 0.85 -2.90
N HIS A 28 10.98 1.77 -2.05
CA HIS A 28 11.75 2.92 -1.56
C HIS A 28 13.09 2.47 -0.96
N GLY A 29 13.04 1.53 -0.02
CA GLY A 29 14.24 1.00 0.63
C GLY A 29 15.18 0.27 -0.32
N TYR A 30 14.65 -0.49 -1.28
CA TYR A 30 15.46 -1.19 -2.28
C TYR A 30 16.18 -0.24 -3.22
N VAL A 31 15.49 0.79 -3.72
CA VAL A 31 16.07 1.79 -4.62
C VAL A 31 17.05 2.68 -3.86
N ALA A 32 16.77 3.08 -2.62
CA ALA A 32 17.70 3.81 -1.77
C ALA A 32 18.99 3.00 -1.55
N LYS A 33 18.88 1.70 -1.24
CA LYS A 33 20.00 0.77 -1.15
C LYS A 33 20.79 0.72 -2.45
N TYR A 34 20.09 0.59 -3.58
CA TYR A 34 20.72 0.58 -4.90
C TYR A 34 21.54 1.85 -5.13
N PHE A 35 21.05 3.03 -4.74
CA PHE A 35 21.77 4.30 -4.88
C PHE A 35 22.81 4.60 -3.79
N GLY A 36 23.00 3.72 -2.81
CA GLY A 36 24.08 3.79 -1.82
C GLY A 36 23.62 4.02 -0.38
N ASP A 37 22.34 4.33 -0.16
CA ASP A 37 21.79 4.48 1.18
C ASP A 37 21.39 3.14 1.80
N LEU A 38 22.27 2.61 2.67
CA LEU A 38 22.03 1.37 3.39
C LEU A 38 21.15 1.53 4.65
N THR A 39 20.61 2.72 4.95
CA THR A 39 19.90 2.99 6.21
C THR A 39 18.70 2.07 6.43
N ALA A 40 17.80 1.97 5.45
CA ALA A 40 16.67 1.04 5.47
C ALA A 40 17.09 -0.43 5.60
N TYR A 41 18.16 -0.81 4.90
CA TYR A 41 18.69 -2.17 4.89
C TYR A 41 19.28 -2.56 6.25
N GLN A 42 20.12 -1.71 6.82
CA GLN A 42 20.74 -1.89 8.14
C GLN A 42 19.69 -1.91 9.26
N ALA A 43 18.62 -1.14 9.12
CA ALA A 43 17.49 -1.15 10.05
C ALA A 43 16.58 -2.39 9.90
N GLY A 44 16.85 -3.30 8.94
CA GLY A 44 16.01 -4.46 8.67
C GLY A 44 14.61 -4.12 8.15
N ARG A 45 14.44 -2.91 7.60
CA ARG A 45 13.15 -2.36 7.16
C ARG A 45 12.82 -2.69 5.70
N ILE A 46 13.78 -3.14 4.89
CA ILE A 46 13.48 -3.68 3.55
C ILE A 46 12.90 -5.08 3.72
N SER A 47 11.57 -5.19 3.76
CA SER A 47 10.88 -6.46 4.03
C SER A 47 9.54 -6.56 3.31
N LEU A 48 9.19 -7.76 2.86
CA LEU A 48 7.85 -8.07 2.38
C LEU A 48 6.89 -8.45 3.53
N ASN A 49 7.34 -8.35 4.78
CA ASN A 49 6.48 -8.58 5.94
C ASN A 49 5.69 -7.29 6.25
N PRO A 50 4.35 -7.27 6.07
CA PRO A 50 3.54 -6.10 6.35
C PRO A 50 3.62 -5.65 7.81
N LEU A 51 3.84 -6.58 8.75
CA LEU A 51 3.94 -6.27 10.18
C LEU A 51 5.09 -5.30 10.51
N ARG A 52 6.11 -5.20 9.65
CA ARG A 52 7.23 -4.25 9.84
C ARG A 52 6.91 -2.82 9.40
N HIS A 53 5.79 -2.62 8.71
CA HIS A 53 5.33 -1.36 8.15
C HIS A 53 4.06 -0.84 8.84
N ILE A 54 3.44 -1.64 9.70
CA ILE A 54 2.28 -1.22 10.50
C ILE A 54 2.73 -0.25 11.59
N ASP A 55 2.08 0.90 11.63
CA ASP A 55 2.05 1.80 12.80
C ASP A 55 0.78 1.49 13.59
N PRO A 56 0.84 0.99 14.84
CA PRO A 56 -0.36 0.73 15.64
C PRO A 56 -1.28 1.94 15.78
N ILE A 57 -0.74 3.15 15.73
CA ILE A 57 -1.52 4.39 15.77
C ILE A 57 -2.05 4.69 14.38
N GLY A 58 -1.16 4.90 13.40
CA GLY A 58 -1.52 5.35 12.06
C GLY A 58 -2.30 4.34 11.23
N THR A 59 -2.07 3.04 11.40
CA THR A 59 -2.65 1.96 10.59
C THR A 59 -3.85 1.28 11.26
N ILE A 60 -4.01 1.40 12.58
CA ILE A 60 -5.10 0.74 13.32
C ILE A 60 -5.97 1.77 14.04
N LEU A 61 -5.40 2.56 14.94
CA LEU A 61 -6.17 3.49 15.78
C LEU A 61 -6.85 4.60 14.96
N VAL A 62 -6.10 5.26 14.06
CA VAL A 62 -6.62 6.39 13.27
C VAL A 62 -7.74 5.94 12.32
N PRO A 63 -7.60 4.86 11.52
CA PRO A 63 -8.70 4.39 10.69
C PRO A 63 -9.96 4.05 11.49
N LEU A 64 -9.82 3.42 12.66
CA LEU A 64 -10.98 3.09 13.51
C LEU A 64 -11.67 4.35 14.05
N VAL A 65 -10.92 5.30 14.59
CA VAL A 65 -11.49 6.55 15.11
C VAL A 65 -12.16 7.35 14.00
N VAL A 66 -11.52 7.47 12.83
CA VAL A 66 -12.10 8.17 11.67
C VAL A 66 -13.36 7.44 11.21
N TYR A 67 -13.32 6.12 11.06
CA TYR A 67 -14.47 5.33 10.66
C TYR A 67 -15.66 5.52 11.62
N PHE A 68 -15.46 5.38 12.93
CA PHE A 68 -16.56 5.52 13.89
C PHE A 68 -17.08 6.96 13.99
N SER A 69 -16.20 7.95 13.85
CA SER A 69 -16.60 9.36 13.87
C SER A 69 -17.36 9.78 12.61
N THR A 70 -17.02 9.25 11.44
CA THR A 70 -17.72 9.58 10.19
C THR A 70 -18.86 8.61 9.86
N ALA A 71 -18.89 7.40 10.43
CA ALA A 71 -20.02 6.47 10.31
C ALA A 71 -21.32 7.07 10.86
N ALA A 72 -21.23 7.89 11.91
CA ALA A 72 -22.37 8.67 12.41
C ALA A 72 -22.91 9.69 11.39
N ALA A 73 -22.09 10.14 10.44
CA ALA A 73 -22.46 11.03 9.34
C ALA A 73 -22.91 10.27 8.06
N GLY A 74 -23.07 8.95 8.13
CA GLY A 74 -23.58 8.11 7.04
C GLY A 74 -22.52 7.61 6.05
N GLN A 75 -21.25 8.01 6.19
CA GLN A 75 -20.14 7.53 5.37
C GLN A 75 -18.92 7.23 6.24
N GLY A 76 -18.63 5.94 6.44
CA GLY A 76 -17.40 5.51 7.09
C GLY A 76 -16.19 5.80 6.19
N PHE A 77 -15.34 6.73 6.59
CA PHE A 77 -14.11 7.08 5.89
C PHE A 77 -12.95 6.39 6.60
N LEU A 78 -12.08 5.73 5.83
CA LEU A 78 -10.89 5.07 6.37
C LEU A 78 -9.67 5.85 5.89
N PHE A 79 -9.01 6.51 6.84
CA PHE A 79 -7.76 7.21 6.61
C PHE A 79 -6.73 6.77 7.64
N GLY A 80 -5.50 6.55 7.21
CA GLY A 80 -4.40 6.14 8.06
C GLY A 80 -3.09 6.17 7.28
N TRP A 81 -1.98 6.06 7.99
CA TRP A 81 -0.64 6.01 7.42
C TRP A 81 0.12 4.79 7.91
N ALA A 82 1.11 4.38 7.13
CA ALA A 82 2.06 3.35 7.48
C ALA A 82 3.31 3.97 8.11
N LYS A 83 4.14 3.13 8.74
CA LYS A 83 5.44 3.56 9.27
C LYS A 83 6.48 3.58 8.14
N PRO A 84 6.89 4.76 7.62
CA PRO A 84 7.74 4.84 6.44
C PRO A 84 9.12 4.24 6.66
N VAL A 85 9.74 3.82 5.56
CA VAL A 85 11.12 3.32 5.51
C VAL A 85 12.09 4.51 5.53
N PRO A 86 13.12 4.48 6.39
CA PRO A 86 14.05 5.60 6.50
C PRO A 86 14.95 5.69 5.27
N VAL A 87 14.95 6.86 4.61
CA VAL A 87 15.86 7.21 3.52
C VAL A 87 16.76 8.37 3.97
N ASN A 88 18.07 8.20 3.85
CA ASN A 88 19.07 9.21 4.17
C ASN A 88 19.64 9.83 2.89
N PHE A 89 19.16 11.04 2.58
CA PHE A 89 19.59 11.82 1.41
C PHE A 89 21.12 12.01 1.33
N ALA A 90 21.80 12.18 2.46
CA ALA A 90 23.25 12.43 2.50
C ALA A 90 24.09 11.18 2.17
N ARG A 91 23.49 9.98 2.16
CA ARG A 91 24.16 8.71 1.84
C ARG A 91 23.97 8.27 0.39
N LEU A 92 23.15 8.98 -0.38
CA LEU A 92 22.96 8.72 -1.80
C LEU A 92 24.19 9.14 -2.61
N ARG A 93 24.53 8.40 -3.66
CA ARG A 93 25.67 8.69 -4.53
C ARG A 93 25.52 10.02 -5.27
N HIS A 94 24.32 10.33 -5.75
CA HIS A 94 23.95 11.59 -6.39
C HIS A 94 22.63 12.11 -5.82
N PRO A 95 22.65 12.75 -4.63
CA PRO A 95 21.44 12.97 -3.82
C PRO A 95 20.24 13.56 -4.56
N LYS A 96 20.43 14.60 -5.38
CA LYS A 96 19.34 15.22 -6.14
C LYS A 96 18.71 14.31 -7.20
N LYS A 97 19.52 13.52 -7.91
CA LYS A 97 19.04 12.64 -8.99
C LYS A 97 18.49 11.33 -8.42
N ASP A 98 19.17 10.80 -7.42
CA ASP A 98 18.84 9.51 -6.82
C ASP A 98 17.56 9.63 -5.99
N MET A 99 17.33 10.76 -5.32
CA MET A 99 16.09 10.99 -4.57
C MET A 99 14.86 10.97 -5.49
N PHE A 100 14.94 11.48 -6.72
CA PHE A 100 13.84 11.37 -7.69
C PHE A 100 13.49 9.91 -7.98
N TRP A 101 14.50 9.05 -8.16
CA TRP A 101 14.27 7.63 -8.41
C TRP A 101 13.76 6.89 -7.19
N VAL A 102 14.22 7.26 -5.98
CA VAL A 102 13.69 6.73 -4.74
C VAL A 102 12.22 7.12 -4.61
N ALA A 103 11.88 8.41 -4.70
CA ALA A 103 10.50 8.89 -4.64
C ALA A 103 9.58 8.22 -5.68
N ALA A 104 10.06 7.99 -6.91
CA ALA A 104 9.29 7.31 -7.95
C ALA A 104 9.15 5.79 -7.71
N ALA A 105 9.99 5.17 -6.88
CA ALA A 105 9.98 3.72 -6.66
C ALA A 105 8.69 3.23 -6.02
N GLY A 106 8.18 3.96 -5.02
CA GLY A 106 6.91 3.67 -4.36
C GLY A 106 5.71 3.69 -5.32
N PRO A 107 5.45 4.80 -6.03
CA PRO A 107 4.40 4.89 -7.05
C PRO A 107 4.56 3.84 -8.16
N ALA A 108 5.78 3.55 -8.61
CA ALA A 108 6.03 2.51 -9.61
C ALA A 108 5.67 1.10 -9.10
N ALA A 109 5.95 0.79 -7.83
CA ALA A 109 5.56 -0.47 -7.22
C ALA A 109 4.03 -0.61 -7.11
N ASN A 110 3.33 0.47 -6.74
CA ASN A 110 1.87 0.51 -6.74
C ASN A 110 1.30 0.29 -8.16
N LEU A 111 1.87 0.92 -9.18
CA LEU A 111 1.45 0.70 -10.57
C LEU A 111 1.60 -0.76 -10.97
N LEU A 112 2.74 -1.38 -10.66
CA LEU A 112 2.99 -2.80 -10.94
C LEU A 112 1.96 -3.69 -10.23
N MET A 113 1.64 -3.39 -8.97
CA MET A 113 0.62 -4.13 -8.23
C MET A 113 -0.78 -3.95 -8.81
N ALA A 114 -1.15 -2.74 -9.25
CA ALA A 114 -2.42 -2.52 -9.94
C ALA A 114 -2.53 -3.38 -11.20
N VAL A 115 -1.44 -3.51 -11.98
CA VAL A 115 -1.40 -4.42 -13.13
C VAL A 115 -1.60 -5.87 -12.68
N VAL A 116 -0.89 -6.35 -11.65
CA VAL A 116 -1.08 -7.71 -11.11
C VAL A 116 -2.53 -7.97 -10.71
N TRP A 117 -3.20 -7.01 -10.06
CA TRP A 117 -4.61 -7.13 -9.71
C TRP A 117 -5.53 -7.19 -10.94
N ILE A 118 -5.24 -6.46 -12.01
CA ILE A 118 -5.98 -6.58 -13.29
C ILE A 118 -5.84 -8.01 -13.86
N TRP A 119 -4.65 -8.59 -13.81
CA TRP A 119 -4.43 -9.97 -14.24
C TRP A 119 -5.23 -10.97 -13.39
N ILE A 120 -5.27 -10.80 -12.07
CA ILE A 120 -6.06 -11.65 -11.16
C ILE A 120 -7.56 -11.50 -11.43
N ALA A 121 -8.06 -10.27 -11.62
CA ALA A 121 -9.47 -10.01 -11.96
C ALA A 121 -9.88 -10.73 -13.26
N ASN A 122 -9.06 -10.62 -14.30
CA ASN A 122 -9.30 -11.30 -15.57
C ASN A 122 -9.31 -12.83 -15.43
N GLY A 123 -8.45 -13.38 -14.58
CA GLY A 123 -8.46 -14.81 -14.23
C GLY A 123 -9.75 -15.22 -13.54
N ALA A 124 -10.18 -14.46 -12.52
CA ALA A 124 -11.40 -14.73 -11.76
C ALA A 124 -12.67 -14.68 -12.62
N MET A 125 -12.73 -13.80 -13.62
CA MET A 125 -13.86 -13.75 -14.55
C MET A 125 -13.95 -14.97 -15.47
N LYS A 126 -12.82 -15.61 -15.78
CA LYS A 126 -12.77 -16.76 -16.70
C LYS A 126 -13.13 -18.09 -16.05
N THR A 127 -13.16 -18.19 -14.73
CA THR A 127 -13.45 -19.45 -14.02
C THR A 127 -14.93 -19.82 -13.97
N GLY A 128 -15.83 -19.00 -14.53
CA GLY A 128 -17.24 -19.37 -14.72
C GLY A 128 -18.16 -19.20 -13.50
N GLY A 129 -17.71 -18.50 -12.45
CA GLY A 129 -18.51 -18.19 -11.26
C GLY A 129 -18.20 -19.07 -10.03
N GLY A 130 -18.74 -18.67 -8.87
CA GLY A 130 -18.48 -19.29 -7.57
C GLY A 130 -18.03 -18.29 -6.50
N THR A 131 -18.12 -18.69 -5.23
CA THR A 131 -17.77 -17.85 -4.08
C THR A 131 -16.31 -17.38 -4.13
N ALA A 132 -15.39 -18.28 -4.48
CA ALA A 132 -13.97 -17.94 -4.62
C ALA A 132 -13.71 -16.93 -5.76
N SER A 133 -14.32 -17.11 -6.94
CA SER A 133 -14.14 -16.19 -8.06
C SER A 133 -14.70 -14.81 -7.75
N THR A 134 -15.86 -14.73 -7.08
CA THR A 134 -16.45 -13.46 -6.64
C THR A 134 -15.55 -12.77 -5.63
N TRP A 135 -14.97 -13.52 -4.69
CA TRP A 135 -14.03 -13.00 -3.71
C TRP A 135 -12.75 -12.45 -4.37
N PHE A 136 -12.10 -13.22 -5.25
CA PHE A 136 -10.91 -12.76 -5.97
C PHE A 136 -11.19 -11.55 -6.86
N TYR A 137 -12.35 -11.51 -7.52
CA TYR A 137 -12.76 -10.37 -8.34
C TYR A 137 -12.95 -9.11 -7.49
N ALA A 138 -13.71 -9.19 -6.40
CA ALA A 138 -13.91 -8.06 -5.48
C ALA A 138 -12.60 -7.57 -4.86
N MET A 139 -11.74 -8.50 -4.42
CA MET A 139 -10.40 -8.18 -3.89
C MET A 139 -9.53 -7.50 -4.94
N SER A 140 -9.61 -7.93 -6.19
CA SER A 140 -8.86 -7.32 -7.29
C SER A 140 -9.35 -5.90 -7.61
N GLN A 141 -10.67 -5.66 -7.59
CA GLN A 141 -11.22 -4.32 -7.76
C GLN A 141 -10.74 -3.37 -6.66
N ALA A 142 -10.79 -3.81 -5.41
CA ALA A 142 -10.26 -3.05 -4.28
C ALA A 142 -8.75 -2.80 -4.45
N GLY A 143 -7.99 -3.84 -4.82
CA GLY A 143 -6.55 -3.74 -5.02
C GLY A 143 -6.13 -2.79 -6.14
N ILE A 144 -6.84 -2.78 -7.27
CA ILE A 144 -6.62 -1.79 -8.34
C ILE A 144 -6.85 -0.39 -7.80
N LEU A 145 -8.00 -0.14 -7.17
CA LEU A 145 -8.36 1.18 -6.65
C LEU A 145 -7.32 1.69 -5.65
N ILE A 146 -6.98 0.88 -4.65
CA ILE A 146 -6.03 1.24 -3.59
C ILE A 146 -4.67 1.58 -4.19
N ASN A 147 -4.13 0.72 -5.08
CA ASN A 147 -2.82 0.95 -5.65
C ASN A 147 -2.79 2.20 -6.56
N VAL A 148 -3.83 2.42 -7.37
CA VAL A 148 -3.93 3.62 -8.21
C VAL A 148 -4.05 4.88 -7.37
N VAL A 149 -4.89 4.87 -6.32
CA VAL A 149 -5.04 6.02 -5.41
C VAL A 149 -3.72 6.31 -4.70
N LEU A 150 -3.06 5.30 -4.12
CA LEU A 150 -1.77 5.50 -3.44
C LEU A 150 -0.68 5.95 -4.41
N MET A 151 -0.67 5.46 -5.65
CA MET A 151 0.25 5.94 -6.69
C MET A 151 0.01 7.43 -6.98
N VAL A 152 -1.22 7.83 -7.28
CA VAL A 152 -1.55 9.22 -7.66
C VAL A 152 -1.30 10.18 -6.50
N LEU A 153 -1.69 9.81 -5.28
CA LEU A 153 -1.44 10.65 -4.10
C LEU A 153 0.06 10.84 -3.87
N ASN A 154 0.86 9.78 -3.96
CA ASN A 154 2.32 9.90 -3.76
C ASN A 154 3.06 10.57 -4.91
N LEU A 155 2.40 10.88 -6.03
CA LEU A 155 2.97 11.72 -7.10
C LEU A 155 2.65 13.21 -6.89
N PHE A 156 1.82 13.56 -5.91
CA PHE A 156 1.43 14.93 -5.65
C PHE A 156 2.51 15.65 -4.81
N PRO A 157 2.97 16.85 -5.20
CA PRO A 157 4.07 17.55 -4.55
C PRO A 157 3.64 18.25 -3.25
N LEU A 158 3.18 17.46 -2.27
CA LEU A 158 2.77 17.93 -0.94
C LEU A 158 3.40 17.05 0.13
N PRO A 159 4.27 17.58 1.01
CA PRO A 159 4.69 16.85 2.19
C PRO A 159 3.46 16.39 3.00
N PRO A 160 3.39 15.13 3.46
CA PRO A 160 4.45 14.11 3.56
C PRO A 160 4.50 13.09 2.39
N LEU A 161 3.87 13.37 1.26
CA LEU A 161 3.82 12.48 0.07
C LEU A 161 5.18 12.45 -0.65
N ASP A 162 5.42 11.41 -1.46
CA ASP A 162 6.73 11.21 -2.10
C ASP A 162 7.11 12.27 -3.16
N GLY A 163 6.11 12.90 -3.79
CA GLY A 163 6.22 13.75 -4.99
C GLY A 163 6.69 15.19 -4.78
#